data_AF-A0A645AI14-F1
#
_entry.id   AF-A0A645AI14-F1
#
_cell.length_a   1.000
_cell.length_b   1.000
_cell.length_c   1.000
_cell.angle_alpha   90.00
_cell.angle_beta   90.00
_cell.angle_gamma   90.00
#
_symmetry.space_group_name_H-M   'P 1'
#
loop_
_entity.id
_entity.type
_entity.pdbx_description
1 polymer ?
#
loop_
_entity_poly.entity_id
_entity_poly.type
_entity_poly.pdbx_seq_one_letter_code
_entity_poly.pdbx_strand_id
1 'polypeptide(L)'
;MGRDATISGDYIDLKFMNNSKYPIYIYGEVKGNQVKFSIYGKNENQGKQIKIKTEVLKKIEPKIKIIEDNSLPVGKKVVEKKAKPGYVVRSYRVLVENGKEILVEPLFTDTYRVSDGVTRVGTKPVQIIEEIKSQDEIGIN
;
A
#
# COMPACT_ATOMS: atom_id res chain seq x y z
N MET A 1 5.50 -1.82 -4.07
CA MET A 1 6.02 -1.80 -2.69
C MET A 1 7.53 -1.74 -2.76
N GLY A 2 8.16 -0.95 -1.89
CA GLY A 2 9.60 -0.71 -1.86
C GLY A 2 10.12 0.32 -2.86
N ARG A 3 9.25 1.19 -3.38
CA ARG A 3 9.57 2.31 -4.29
C ARG A 3 8.80 3.57 -3.92
N ASP A 4 8.44 3.68 -2.65
CA ASP A 4 7.54 4.74 -2.22
C ASP A 4 8.27 6.08 -2.20
N ALA A 5 7.53 7.17 -2.35
CA ALA A 5 8.10 8.50 -2.34
C ALA A 5 8.58 8.87 -0.94
N THR A 6 9.78 9.45 -0.85
CA THR A 6 10.26 10.10 0.36
C THR A 6 9.56 11.46 0.50
N ILE A 7 8.80 11.66 1.57
CA ILE A 7 8.24 12.97 1.94
C ILE A 7 9.02 13.44 3.18
N SER A 8 9.74 14.53 3.02
CA SER A 8 10.46 15.18 4.12
C SER A 8 10.39 16.68 3.88
N GLY A 9 10.12 17.46 4.95
CA GLY A 9 10.17 18.92 4.90
C GLY A 9 11.62 19.38 4.81
N ASP A 10 12.18 19.84 5.93
CA ASP A 10 13.52 20.46 5.93
C ASP A 10 14.65 19.48 6.30
N TYR A 11 14.35 18.18 6.43
CA TYR A 11 15.29 17.22 7.01
C TYR A 11 16.15 16.46 5.98
N ILE A 12 15.71 16.32 4.73
CA ILE A 12 16.44 15.57 3.70
C ILE A 12 16.95 16.53 2.63
N ASP A 13 18.28 16.65 2.55
CA ASP A 13 18.99 17.39 1.51
C ASP A 13 19.79 16.40 0.64
N LEU A 14 19.29 16.15 -0.58
CA LEU A 14 19.89 15.18 -1.50
C LEU A 14 21.09 15.81 -2.23
N LYS A 15 22.30 15.40 -1.83
CA LYS A 15 23.55 15.87 -2.43
C LYS A 15 24.12 14.81 -3.37
N PHE A 16 24.41 15.22 -4.60
CA PHE A 16 25.00 14.35 -5.62
C PHE A 16 26.29 14.99 -6.16
N MET A 17 27.24 14.14 -6.52
CA MET A 17 28.48 14.53 -7.18
C MET A 17 28.59 13.80 -8.51
N ASN A 18 28.88 14.52 -9.59
CA ASN A 18 29.20 13.90 -10.86
C ASN A 18 30.59 13.25 -10.75
N ASN A 19 30.61 11.92 -10.68
CA ASN A 19 31.83 11.12 -10.62
C ASN A 19 32.31 10.65 -12.01
N SER A 20 31.63 11.06 -13.10
CA SER A 20 32.08 10.74 -14.46
C SER A 20 33.18 11.69 -14.91
N LYS A 21 33.95 11.28 -15.93
CA LYS A 21 35.00 12.12 -16.54
C LYS A 21 34.45 13.24 -17.43
N TYR A 22 33.14 13.27 -17.65
CA TYR A 22 32.47 14.15 -18.59
C TYR A 22 31.45 15.03 -17.87
N PRO A 23 31.16 16.25 -18.38
CA PRO A 23 30.10 17.05 -17.81
C PRO A 23 28.74 16.35 -17.96
N ILE A 24 27.86 16.60 -16.98
CA ILE A 24 26.44 16.23 -17.05
C ILE A 24 25.60 17.48 -17.23
N TYR A 25 24.51 17.37 -17.99
CA TYR A 25 23.50 18.41 -18.13
C TYR A 25 22.23 17.96 -17.42
N ILE A 26 21.73 18.77 -16.50
CA ILE A 26 20.51 18.50 -15.74
C ILE A 26 19.47 19.51 -16.19
N TYR A 27 18.39 19.01 -16.80
CA TYR A 27 17.23 19.81 -17.20
C TYR A 27 16.07 19.53 -16.26
N GLY A 28 15.49 20.59 -15.68
CA GLY A 28 14.29 20.51 -14.85
C GLY A 28 13.14 21.24 -15.53
N GLU A 29 11.95 20.65 -15.51
CA GLU A 29 10.73 21.28 -15.98
C GLU A 29 9.56 21.05 -15.02
N VAL A 30 8.66 22.03 -14.96
CA VAL A 30 7.40 21.93 -14.23
C VAL A 30 6.27 22.01 -15.24
N LYS A 31 5.38 21.02 -15.24
CA LYS A 31 4.19 20.98 -16.10
C LYS A 31 2.97 20.63 -15.25
N GLY A 32 2.09 21.60 -15.03
CA GLY A 32 0.95 21.45 -14.13
C GLY A 32 1.41 21.18 -12.70
N ASN A 33 1.00 20.04 -12.14
CA ASN A 33 1.40 19.58 -10.80
C ASN A 33 2.56 18.58 -10.83
N GLN A 34 3.29 18.46 -11.95
CA GLN A 34 4.41 17.55 -12.11
C GLN A 34 5.72 18.32 -12.23
N VAL A 35 6.73 17.90 -11.44
CA VAL A 35 8.13 18.30 -11.62
C VAL A 35 8.88 17.12 -12.23
N LYS A 36 9.63 17.37 -13.29
CA LYS A 36 10.45 16.36 -13.97
C LYS A 36 11.88 16.86 -14.11
N PHE A 37 12.82 15.99 -13.81
CA PHE A 37 14.23 16.19 -14.07
C PHE A 37 14.70 15.19 -15.12
N SER A 38 15.54 15.63 -16.04
CA SER A 38 16.21 14.81 -17.05
C SER A 38 17.70 15.06 -16.96
N ILE A 39 18.47 14.00 -16.76
CA ILE A 39 19.92 14.05 -16.61
C ILE A 39 20.53 13.46 -17.87
N TYR A 40 21.31 14.26 -18.57
CA TYR A 40 22.02 13.91 -19.78
C TYR A 40 23.52 13.86 -19.49
N GLY A 41 24.21 12.90 -20.09
CA GLY A 41 25.65 12.73 -19.95
C GLY A 41 26.20 11.89 -21.09
N LYS A 42 27.52 11.77 -21.15
CA LYS A 42 28.16 10.88 -22.13
C LYS A 42 27.74 9.43 -21.86
N ASN A 43 27.24 8.75 -22.89
CA ASN A 43 26.88 7.35 -22.77
C ASN A 43 28.14 6.47 -22.88
N GLU A 44 28.76 6.17 -21.73
CA GLU A 44 29.90 5.24 -21.63
C GLU A 44 29.47 3.77 -21.45
N ASN A 45 28.17 3.52 -21.31
CA ASN A 45 27.60 2.22 -20.94
C ASN A 45 26.55 1.77 -21.96
N GLN A 46 26.91 1.85 -23.25
CA GLN A 46 26.03 1.41 -24.34
C GLN A 46 25.60 -0.05 -24.14
N GLY A 47 24.31 -0.32 -24.24
CA GLY A 47 23.73 -1.66 -24.05
C GLY A 47 23.48 -2.07 -22.59
N LYS A 48 23.91 -1.26 -21.61
CA LYS A 48 23.61 -1.49 -20.19
C LYS A 48 22.35 -0.73 -19.77
N GLN A 49 21.52 -1.39 -18.97
CA GLN A 49 20.32 -0.83 -18.37
C GLN A 49 20.29 -1.20 -16.89
N ILE A 50 19.90 -0.25 -16.04
CA ILE A 50 19.61 -0.52 -14.64
C ILE A 50 18.11 -0.73 -14.48
N LYS A 51 17.73 -1.86 -13.89
CA LYS A 51 16.36 -2.13 -13.45
C LYS A 51 16.33 -2.22 -11.94
N ILE A 52 15.27 -1.67 -11.34
CA ILE A 52 14.95 -1.96 -9.95
C ILE A 52 14.01 -3.15 -9.94
N LYS A 53 14.26 -4.14 -9.07
CA LYS A 53 13.35 -5.26 -8.78
C LYS A 53 13.01 -5.28 -7.30
N THR A 54 11.88 -5.86 -6.95
CA THR A 54 11.40 -5.96 -5.57
C THR A 54 10.95 -7.39 -5.30
N GLU A 55 11.30 -7.91 -4.14
CA GLU A 55 10.93 -9.24 -3.68
C GLU A 55 10.22 -9.13 -2.33
N VAL A 56 9.10 -9.81 -2.17
CA VAL A 56 8.40 -9.89 -0.88
C VAL A 56 9.05 -11.02 -0.08
N LEU A 57 9.84 -10.66 0.93
CA LEU A 57 10.49 -11.63 1.82
C LEU A 57 9.52 -12.23 2.83
N LYS A 58 8.55 -11.44 3.30
CA LYS A 58 7.58 -11.87 4.30
C LYS A 58 6.24 -11.17 4.11
N LYS A 59 5.16 -11.91 4.24
CA LYS A 59 3.80 -11.40 4.39
C LYS A 59 3.31 -11.72 5.80
N ILE A 60 2.68 -10.74 6.46
CA ILE A 60 2.17 -10.87 7.83
C ILE A 60 0.66 -10.65 7.75
N GLU A 61 -0.11 -11.71 7.97
CA GLU A 61 -1.58 -11.62 7.97
C GLU A 61 -2.07 -10.87 9.22
N PRO A 62 -3.07 -9.98 9.08
CA PRO A 62 -3.61 -9.22 10.20
C PRO A 62 -4.60 -10.06 11.01
N LYS A 63 -4.71 -9.74 12.31
CA LYS A 63 -5.73 -10.32 13.18
C LYS A 63 -7.00 -9.47 13.14
N ILE A 64 -8.15 -10.10 13.30
CA ILE A 64 -9.44 -9.41 13.45
C ILE A 64 -9.89 -9.58 14.90
N LYS A 65 -9.98 -8.49 15.64
CA LYS A 65 -10.57 -8.46 16.97
C LYS A 65 -12.08 -8.28 16.85
N ILE A 66 -12.85 -9.20 17.44
CA ILE A 66 -14.30 -9.06 17.53
C ILE A 66 -14.64 -8.40 18.86
N ILE A 67 -15.50 -7.40 18.83
CA ILE A 67 -16.00 -6.70 20.01
C ILE A 67 -17.53 -6.82 20.00
N GLU A 68 -18.10 -7.32 21.08
CA GLU A 68 -19.55 -7.34 21.26
C GLU A 68 -20.06 -5.94 21.55
N ASP A 69 -21.16 -5.55 20.89
CA ASP A 69 -21.75 -4.24 21.00
C ASP A 69 -23.25 -4.35 21.29
N ASN A 70 -23.62 -4.02 22.53
CA ASN A 70 -25.00 -4.07 23.01
C ASN A 70 -25.88 -2.92 22.47
N SER A 71 -25.31 -1.95 21.75
CA SER A 71 -26.08 -0.93 21.03
C SER A 71 -26.55 -1.43 19.65
N LEU A 72 -25.87 -2.45 19.11
CA LEU A 72 -26.18 -3.00 17.79
C LEU A 72 -27.11 -4.23 17.90
N PRO A 73 -28.12 -4.35 17.03
CA PRO A 73 -28.97 -5.53 16.95
C PRO A 73 -28.20 -6.82 16.68
N VAL A 74 -28.63 -7.93 17.26
CA VAL A 74 -28.11 -9.28 16.95
C VAL A 74 -28.09 -9.50 15.44
N GLY A 75 -26.97 -10.01 14.93
CA GLY A 75 -26.75 -10.26 13.50
C GLY A 75 -26.13 -9.08 12.73
N LYS A 76 -26.14 -7.85 13.29
CA LYS A 76 -25.47 -6.71 12.66
C LYS A 76 -23.97 -6.75 12.93
N LYS A 77 -23.15 -6.55 11.90
CA LYS A 77 -21.69 -6.43 11.99
C LYS A 77 -21.23 -5.08 11.45
N VAL A 78 -20.33 -4.41 12.15
CA VAL A 78 -19.73 -3.14 11.73
C VAL A 78 -18.21 -3.25 11.78
N VAL A 79 -17.54 -2.99 10.66
CA VAL A 79 -16.08 -2.92 10.61
C VAL A 79 -15.64 -1.56 11.15
N GLU A 80 -15.17 -1.53 12.39
CA GLU A 80 -14.64 -0.31 13.02
C GLU A 80 -13.25 0.02 12.47
N LYS A 81 -12.40 -1.00 12.28
CA LYS A 81 -11.06 -0.84 11.73
C LYS A 81 -10.79 -1.90 10.69
N LYS A 82 -10.46 -1.48 9.46
CA LYS A 82 -10.10 -2.41 8.38
C LYS A 82 -8.72 -3.01 8.63
N ALA A 83 -8.65 -4.33 8.61
CA ALA A 83 -7.41 -5.09 8.68
C ALA A 83 -6.58 -4.86 7.40
N LYS A 84 -5.26 -4.66 7.52
CA LYS A 84 -4.31 -4.58 6.41
C LYS A 84 -3.08 -5.47 6.69
N PRO A 85 -2.69 -6.35 5.76
CA PRO A 85 -1.50 -7.18 5.92
C PRO A 85 -0.23 -6.34 5.96
N GLY A 86 0.75 -6.82 6.72
CA GLY A 86 2.11 -6.29 6.74
C GLY A 86 3.01 -7.00 5.74
N TYR A 87 4.10 -6.35 5.35
CA TYR A 87 5.05 -6.87 4.36
C TYR A 87 6.48 -6.52 4.74
N VAL A 88 7.41 -7.42 4.47
CA VAL A 88 8.85 -7.12 4.40
C VAL A 88 9.26 -7.29 2.95
N VAL A 89 9.77 -6.23 2.34
CA VAL A 89 10.09 -6.18 0.91
C VAL A 89 11.54 -5.80 0.74
N ARG A 90 12.28 -6.54 -0.09
CA ARG A 90 13.66 -6.21 -0.46
C ARG A 90 13.72 -5.67 -1.87
N SER A 91 14.42 -4.55 -2.04
CA SER A 91 14.69 -3.96 -3.33
C SER A 91 16.08 -4.37 -3.83
N TYR A 92 16.21 -4.59 -5.14
CA TYR A 92 17.46 -4.93 -5.80
C TYR A 92 17.72 -4.01 -6.98
N ARG A 93 18.99 -3.64 -7.17
CA ARG A 93 19.50 -3.05 -8.40
C ARG A 93 19.99 -4.17 -9.31
N VAL A 94 19.45 -4.23 -10.51
CA VAL A 94 19.78 -5.24 -11.51
C VAL A 94 20.42 -4.55 -12.71
N LEU A 95 21.68 -4.88 -12.99
CA LEU A 95 22.35 -4.48 -14.22
C LEU A 95 22.02 -5.49 -15.31
N VAL A 96 21.43 -5.00 -16.39
CA VAL A 96 21.08 -5.77 -17.58
C VAL A 96 21.98 -5.30 -18.71
N GLU A 97 22.68 -6.22 -19.36
CA GLU A 97 23.48 -5.96 -20.55
C GLU A 97 23.00 -6.87 -21.68
N ASN A 98 22.66 -6.28 -22.83
CA ASN A 98 22.16 -7.00 -24.00
C ASN A 98 20.97 -7.95 -23.69
N GLY A 99 20.08 -7.51 -22.79
CA GLY A 99 18.90 -8.26 -22.36
C GLY A 99 19.14 -9.33 -21.30
N LYS A 100 20.39 -9.58 -20.88
CA LYS A 100 20.74 -10.53 -19.82
C LYS A 100 21.09 -9.83 -18.52
N GLU A 101 20.67 -10.42 -17.40
CA GLU A 101 21.03 -9.93 -16.07
C GLU A 101 22.47 -10.34 -15.76
N ILE A 102 23.34 -9.35 -15.55
CA ILE A 102 24.77 -9.58 -15.33
C ILE A 102 25.19 -9.28 -13.89
N LEU A 103 24.40 -8.50 -13.15
CA LEU A 103 24.64 -8.20 -11.74
C LEU A 103 23.31 -7.93 -11.02
N VAL A 104 23.16 -8.49 -9.83
CA VAL A 104 22.04 -8.25 -8.92
C VAL A 104 22.60 -7.84 -7.56
N GLU A 105 22.32 -6.62 -7.14
CA GLU A 105 22.79 -6.07 -5.86
C GLU A 105 21.59 -5.73 -4.97
N PRO A 106 21.58 -6.15 -3.69
CA PRO A 106 20.56 -5.71 -2.75
C PRO A 106 20.72 -4.21 -2.47
N LEU A 107 19.59 -3.50 -2.42
CA LEU A 107 19.53 -2.10 -2.04
C LEU A 107 19.10 -1.97 -0.57
N PHE A 108 17.81 -1.85 -0.32
CA PHE A 108 17.23 -1.66 1.01
C PHE A 108 16.10 -2.67 1.26
N THR A 109 15.79 -2.87 2.53
CA THR A 109 14.67 -3.70 2.98
C THR A 109 13.66 -2.80 3.68
N ASP A 110 12.45 -2.72 3.13
CA ASP A 110 11.34 -1.97 3.71
C ASP A 110 10.44 -2.88 4.54
N THR A 111 9.98 -2.36 5.68
CA THR A 111 9.03 -3.05 6.55
C THR A 111 7.73 -2.25 6.65
N TYR A 112 6.68 -2.79 6.03
CA TYR A 112 5.32 -2.31 6.13
C TYR A 112 4.62 -3.01 7.29
N ARG A 113 4.26 -2.25 8.32
CA ARG A 113 3.64 -2.80 9.53
C ARG A 113 2.23 -3.32 9.23
N VAL A 114 1.92 -4.49 9.77
CA VAL A 114 0.56 -5.03 9.78
C VAL A 114 -0.36 -4.13 10.60
N SER A 115 -1.60 -3.96 10.13
CA SER A 115 -2.65 -3.27 10.88
C SER A 115 -3.78 -4.24 11.15
N ASP A 116 -3.94 -4.63 12.41
CA ASP A 116 -5.06 -5.47 12.84
C ASP A 116 -6.39 -4.75 12.66
N GLY A 117 -7.42 -5.53 12.35
CA GLY A 117 -8.79 -5.07 12.18
C GLY A 117 -9.63 -5.22 13.44
N VAL A 118 -10.72 -4.47 13.50
CA VAL A 118 -11.71 -4.53 14.58
C VAL A 118 -13.10 -4.59 13.96
N THR A 119 -13.87 -5.59 14.35
CA THR A 119 -15.26 -5.79 13.92
C THR A 119 -16.16 -5.82 15.14
N ARG A 120 -17.18 -4.95 15.16
CA ARG A 120 -18.24 -4.97 16.17
C ARG A 120 -19.36 -5.88 15.73
N VAL A 121 -19.85 -6.71 16.64
CA VAL A 121 -20.99 -7.60 16.43
C VAL A 121 -22.09 -7.23 17.42
N GLY A 122 -23.31 -7.03 16.91
CA GLY A 122 -24.43 -6.68 17.75
C GLY A 122 -24.91 -7.82 18.62
N THR A 123 -25.19 -7.51 19.88
CA THR A 123 -25.74 -8.45 20.87
C THR A 123 -27.10 -8.00 21.42
N LYS A 124 -27.64 -6.87 20.96
CA LYS A 124 -28.97 -6.39 21.37
C LYS A 124 -30.07 -7.28 20.79
N PRO A 125 -30.90 -7.93 21.62
CA PRO A 125 -32.01 -8.74 21.12
C PRO A 125 -32.93 -7.92 20.21
N VAL A 126 -33.23 -8.43 19.02
CA VAL A 126 -34.26 -7.85 18.15
C VAL A 126 -35.59 -8.38 18.63
N GLN A 127 -36.50 -7.50 19.08
CA GLN A 127 -37.88 -7.88 19.29
C GLN A 127 -38.53 -8.03 17.91
N ILE A 128 -38.83 -9.28 17.53
CA ILE A 128 -39.66 -9.56 16.36
C ILE A 128 -41.08 -9.20 16.77
N ILE A 129 -41.56 -8.03 16.34
CA ILE A 129 -43.00 -7.76 16.38
C ILE A 129 -43.56 -8.44 15.13
N GLU A 130 -44.19 -9.60 15.33
CA GLU A 130 -45.04 -10.20 14.31
C GLU A 130 -46.19 -9.23 14.05
N GLU A 131 -46.17 -8.54 12.90
CA GLU A 131 -47.37 -7.91 12.35
C GLU A 131 -48.36 -9.04 12.03
N ILE A 132 -49.24 -9.35 12.99
CA ILE A 132 -50.46 -10.09 12.75
C ILE A 132 -51.31 -9.22 11.82
N LYS A 133 -51.17 -9.45 10.51
CA LYS A 133 -52.11 -8.91 9.52
C LYS A 133 -53.48 -9.52 9.79
N SER A 134 -54.41 -8.64 10.14
CA SER A 134 -55.84 -8.86 10.10
C SER A 134 -56.27 -9.38 8.73
N GLN A 135 -56.79 -10.60 8.67
CA GLN A 135 -57.81 -11.03 7.72
C GLN A 135 -58.16 -12.49 8.02
N ASP A 136 -59.29 -12.71 8.69
CA ASP A 136 -60.44 -13.42 8.09
C ASP A 136 -61.37 -14.00 9.17
N GLU A 137 -62.60 -13.45 9.17
CA GLU A 137 -63.88 -14.05 9.55
C GLU A 137 -64.05 -14.48 11.03
N ILE A 138 -65.21 -14.36 11.71
CA ILE A 138 -66.58 -14.70 11.33
C ILE A 138 -67.52 -13.87 12.23
N GLY A 139 -68.67 -13.46 11.69
CA GLY A 139 -69.60 -12.49 12.26
C GLY A 139 -70.39 -12.93 13.51
N ILE A 140 -71.32 -12.05 13.93
CA ILE A 140 -72.77 -12.29 14.01
C ILE A 140 -73.42 -11.05 14.68
N ASN A 141 -74.48 -10.58 14.00
CA ASN A 141 -75.57 -9.66 14.37
C ASN A 141 -75.27 -8.15 14.52
#